data_AF-X1HXR3-F1
#
_entry.id   AF-X1HXR3-F1
#
_cell.length_a   1.000
_cell.length_b   1.000
_cell.length_c   1.000
_cell.angle_alpha   90.00
_cell.angle_beta   90.00
_cell.angle_gamma   90.00
#
_symmetry.space_group_name_H-M   'P 1'
#
loop_
_entity.id
_entity.type
_entity.pdbx_description
1 polymer ?
#
loop_
_entity_poly.entity_id
_entity_poly.type
_entity_poly.pdbx_seq_one_letter_code
_entity_poly.pdbx_strand_id
1 'polypeptide(L)'
;METELSPAAQFVSIIYHHSGHLKRGVDSQFDGCQQDALLLAIKAHLPFDIDDIDWIHRNCRFTWHAGNSDNWGEIYYSVACASGNGSAARSFEKMKGRKPFIWKWEVNHHGAGRGTSGRVNDRLSVGDTFRCQGQLLTVTSFDDKNDRITVCSYKPQKRDGRGYIIESLKVEHLYKLTRKDLKALADPTPG
;
A
#
# COMPACT_ATOMS: atom_id res chain seq x y z
N MET A 1 -0.02 31.85 -9.55
CA MET A 1 -0.37 31.59 -8.13
C MET A 1 0.46 30.40 -7.71
N GLU A 2 1.40 30.57 -6.79
CA GLU A 2 1.97 29.42 -6.09
C GLU A 2 0.83 28.84 -5.26
N THR A 3 0.39 27.64 -5.62
CA THR A 3 -0.54 26.86 -4.78
C THR A 3 0.17 26.57 -3.47
N GLU A 4 -0.41 27.02 -2.37
CA GLU A 4 0.06 26.68 -1.03
C GLU A 4 0.04 25.15 -0.89
N LEU A 5 1.17 24.58 -0.46
CA LEU A 5 1.28 23.13 -0.24
C LEU A 5 0.36 22.71 0.92
N SER A 6 -0.19 21.51 0.87
CA SER A 6 -0.92 20.95 2.01
C SER A 6 0.00 20.79 3.25
N PRO A 7 -0.55 20.64 4.46
CA PRO A 7 0.25 20.34 5.65
C PRO A 7 1.15 19.10 5.51
N ALA A 8 0.69 18.05 4.82
CA ALA A 8 1.51 16.87 4.57
C ALA A 8 2.66 17.17 3.59
N ALA A 9 2.38 17.87 2.48
CA ALA A 9 3.40 18.24 1.50
C ALA A 9 4.42 19.24 2.06
N GLN A 10 3.99 20.19 2.90
CA GLN A 10 4.87 21.08 3.65
C GLN A 10 5.79 20.29 4.59
N PHE A 11 5.24 19.35 5.36
CA PHE A 11 6.03 18.54 6.29
C PHE A 11 7.13 17.74 5.58
N VAL A 12 6.76 17.06 4.49
CA VAL A 12 7.72 16.27 3.69
C VAL A 12 8.76 17.18 3.01
N SER A 13 8.36 18.35 2.49
CA SER A 13 9.27 19.26 1.81
C SER A 13 10.30 19.88 2.76
N ILE A 14 9.92 20.21 4.00
CA ILE A 14 10.86 20.68 5.03
C ILE A 14 11.96 19.65 5.24
N ILE A 15 11.61 18.37 5.44
CA ILE A 15 12.61 17.31 5.60
C ILE A 15 13.48 17.21 4.36
N TYR A 16 12.89 17.19 3.16
CA TYR A 16 13.64 17.14 1.90
C TYR A 16 14.69 18.26 1.78
N HIS A 17 14.26 19.51 1.97
CA HIS A 17 15.13 20.68 1.78
C HIS A 17 16.21 20.80 2.85
N HIS A 18 15.94 20.38 4.08
CA HIS A 18 16.91 20.50 5.18
C HIS A 18 17.82 19.27 5.37
N SER A 19 17.43 18.10 4.85
CA SER A 19 18.28 16.91 4.84
C SER A 19 19.25 16.86 3.64
N GLY A 20 19.08 17.73 2.63
CA GLY A 20 19.96 17.82 1.46
C GLY A 20 21.39 18.34 1.74
N HIS A 21 21.69 18.73 2.98
CA HIS A 21 23.03 19.16 3.41
C HIS A 21 23.94 18.01 3.86
N LEU A 22 23.47 16.77 3.73
CA LEU A 22 24.22 15.60 4.15
C LEU A 22 25.47 15.37 3.25
N LYS A 23 26.61 15.03 3.86
CA LYS A 23 27.89 14.78 3.18
C LYS A 23 27.73 13.69 2.11
N ARG A 24 28.53 13.75 1.03
CA ARG A 24 28.61 12.66 0.04
C ARG A 24 28.82 11.30 0.74
N GLY A 25 27.98 10.31 0.42
CA GLY A 25 28.10 8.92 0.91
C GLY A 25 27.08 8.50 1.98
N VAL A 26 26.05 9.30 2.28
CA VAL A 26 24.96 8.92 3.19
C VAL A 26 23.58 8.92 2.52
N ASP A 27 23.55 8.67 1.21
CA ASP A 27 22.32 8.67 0.39
C ASP A 27 21.22 7.78 0.97
N SER A 28 21.58 6.64 1.57
CA SER A 28 20.63 5.75 2.26
C SER A 28 20.00 6.35 3.53
N GLN A 29 20.71 7.22 4.25
CA GLN A 29 20.16 7.93 5.41
C GLN A 29 19.20 9.04 4.98
N PHE A 30 19.56 9.77 3.92
CA PHE A 30 18.70 10.79 3.32
C PHE A 30 17.39 10.18 2.83
N ASP A 31 17.48 9.08 2.07
CA ASP A 31 16.30 8.36 1.57
C ASP A 31 15.46 7.78 2.72
N GLY A 32 16.09 7.30 3.79
CA GLY A 32 15.42 6.82 5.00
C GLY A 32 14.64 7.92 5.73
N CYS A 33 15.24 9.11 5.92
CA CYS A 33 14.56 10.23 6.56
C CYS A 33 13.33 10.71 5.77
N GLN A 34 13.41 10.71 4.44
CA GLN A 34 12.28 11.04 3.58
C GLN A 34 11.16 10.01 3.70
N GLN A 35 11.51 8.71 3.68
CA GLN A 35 10.56 7.63 3.90
C GLN A 35 9.84 7.78 5.23
N ASP A 36 10.59 8.03 6.31
CA ASP A 36 10.02 8.21 7.65
C ASP A 36 9.12 9.44 7.71
N ALA A 37 9.50 10.55 7.05
CA ALA A 37 8.69 11.75 6.99
C ALA A 37 7.32 11.49 6.32
N LEU A 38 7.31 10.82 5.17
CA LEU A 38 6.06 10.51 4.48
C LEU A 38 5.21 9.50 5.28
N LEU A 39 5.83 8.45 5.84
CA LEU A 39 5.14 7.50 6.71
C LEU A 39 4.54 8.18 7.94
N LEU A 40 5.27 9.10 8.55
CA LEU A 40 4.80 9.85 9.71
C LEU A 40 3.65 10.77 9.33
N ALA A 41 3.74 11.50 8.21
CA ALA A 41 2.65 12.33 7.71
C ALA A 41 1.36 11.51 7.51
N ILE A 42 1.49 10.32 6.93
CA ILE A 42 0.36 9.41 6.73
C ILE A 42 -0.21 8.94 8.07
N LYS A 43 0.64 8.38 8.95
CA LYS A 43 0.23 7.80 10.24
C LYS A 43 -0.30 8.84 11.24
N ALA A 44 0.19 10.07 11.16
CA ALA A 44 -0.28 11.20 11.96
C ALA A 44 -1.58 11.82 11.41
N HIS A 45 -2.15 11.26 10.34
CA HIS A 45 -3.34 11.78 9.68
C HIS A 45 -3.21 13.24 9.26
N LEU A 46 -2.01 13.67 8.84
CA LEU A 46 -1.87 14.98 8.20
C LEU A 46 -2.75 14.99 6.94
N PRO A 47 -3.47 16.10 6.66
CA PRO A 47 -4.29 16.21 5.47
C PRO A 47 -3.40 16.30 4.23
N PHE A 48 -3.76 15.49 3.23
CA PHE A 48 -3.19 15.53 1.89
C PHE A 48 -4.21 16.12 0.92
N ASP A 49 -3.75 17.01 0.06
CA ASP A 49 -4.45 17.38 -1.16
C ASP A 49 -4.29 16.29 -2.21
N ILE A 50 -5.20 16.30 -3.19
CA ILE A 50 -5.33 15.22 -4.16
C ILE A 50 -4.08 15.03 -5.02
N ASP A 51 -3.29 16.10 -5.23
CA ASP A 51 -2.07 16.12 -6.04
C ASP A 51 -0.76 15.96 -5.25
N ASP A 52 -0.83 15.87 -3.92
CA ASP A 52 0.37 15.92 -3.09
C ASP A 52 1.35 14.79 -3.34
N ILE A 53 0.87 13.56 -3.49
CA ILE A 53 1.77 12.43 -3.72
C ILE A 53 2.49 12.54 -5.07
N ASP A 54 1.79 13.02 -6.11
CA ASP A 54 2.42 13.30 -7.41
C ASP A 54 3.42 14.46 -7.31
N TRP A 55 3.07 15.50 -6.56
CA TRP A 55 3.98 16.61 -6.29
C TRP A 55 5.23 16.16 -5.51
N ILE A 56 5.07 15.41 -4.42
CA ILE A 56 6.16 14.87 -3.60
C ILE A 56 7.05 13.96 -4.46
N HIS A 57 6.46 13.08 -5.27
CA HIS A 57 7.20 12.20 -6.18
C HIS A 57 8.10 12.99 -7.12
N ARG A 58 7.59 14.08 -7.72
CA ARG A 58 8.33 14.89 -8.70
C ARG A 58 9.36 15.81 -8.06
N ASN A 59 9.08 16.34 -6.86
CA ASN A 59 9.87 17.43 -6.27
C ASN A 59 10.82 16.97 -5.15
N CYS A 60 10.52 15.86 -4.47
CA CYS A 60 11.28 15.39 -3.30
C CYS A 60 12.19 14.18 -3.55
N ARG A 61 12.49 13.83 -4.82
CA ARG A 61 13.45 12.77 -5.24
C ARG A 61 13.43 11.48 -4.38
N PHE A 62 12.26 10.88 -4.20
CA PHE A 62 12.11 9.58 -3.54
C PHE A 62 12.54 8.42 -4.47
N THR A 63 13.81 8.01 -4.44
CA THR A 63 14.34 7.04 -5.42
C THR A 63 14.57 5.62 -4.88
N TRP A 64 15.03 5.44 -3.63
CA TRP A 64 15.47 4.11 -3.17
C TRP A 64 14.38 3.30 -2.45
N HIS A 65 13.59 3.93 -1.58
CA HIS A 65 12.64 3.23 -0.70
C HIS A 65 11.20 3.16 -1.22
N ALA A 66 10.89 3.86 -2.29
CA ALA A 66 9.56 3.82 -2.87
C ALA A 66 9.32 2.55 -3.71
N GLY A 67 10.36 1.81 -4.10
CA GLY A 67 10.27 0.65 -5.00
C GLY A 67 10.69 1.00 -6.43
N ASN A 68 10.66 0.01 -7.34
CA ASN A 68 10.87 0.26 -8.77
C ASN A 68 9.74 1.15 -9.33
N SER A 69 9.88 1.68 -10.55
CA SER A 69 8.89 2.57 -11.17
C SER A 69 7.46 2.05 -11.09
N ASP A 70 7.28 0.73 -11.21
CA ASP A 70 5.97 0.09 -11.26
C ASP A 70 5.35 -0.05 -9.86
N ASN A 71 6.16 -0.40 -8.84
CA ASN A 71 5.73 -0.54 -7.44
C ASN A 71 5.96 0.73 -6.61
N TRP A 72 6.34 1.85 -7.25
CA TRP A 72 6.65 3.09 -6.55
C TRP A 72 5.48 3.49 -5.64
N GLY A 73 5.72 3.54 -4.34
CA GLY A 73 4.78 4.01 -3.34
C GLY A 73 3.72 3.01 -2.86
N GLU A 74 3.76 1.73 -3.26
CA GLU A 74 2.81 0.72 -2.74
C GLU A 74 2.91 0.57 -1.22
N ILE A 75 4.11 0.65 -0.65
CA ILE A 75 4.30 0.62 0.81
C ILE A 75 3.57 1.78 1.50
N TYR A 76 3.59 2.98 0.92
CA TYR A 76 2.92 4.15 1.47
C TYR A 76 1.41 4.07 1.28
N TYR A 77 0.94 3.55 0.14
CA TYR A 77 -0.47 3.29 -0.09
C TYR A 77 -1.02 2.25 0.91
N SER A 78 -0.29 1.16 1.17
CA SER A 78 -0.65 0.18 2.21
C SER A 78 -0.71 0.81 3.60
N VAL A 79 0.23 1.68 3.95
CA VAL A 79 0.18 2.39 5.23
C VAL A 79 -0.96 3.41 5.29
N ALA A 80 -1.28 4.10 4.20
CA ALA A 80 -2.41 5.01 4.11
C ALA A 80 -3.74 4.27 4.26
N CYS A 81 -3.86 3.10 3.61
CA CYS A 81 -4.97 2.18 3.82
C CYS A 81 -4.99 1.74 5.27
N ALA A 82 -3.98 1.06 5.79
CA ALA A 82 -3.93 0.54 7.16
C ALA A 82 -4.24 1.59 8.26
N SER A 83 -3.66 2.79 8.16
CA SER A 83 -3.94 3.89 9.11
C SER A 83 -5.33 4.48 8.96
N GLY A 84 -5.98 4.32 7.81
CA GLY A 84 -7.27 4.95 7.52
C GLY A 84 -7.13 6.41 7.11
N ASN A 85 -5.93 6.86 6.70
CA ASN A 85 -5.72 8.19 6.14
C ASN A 85 -6.28 8.25 4.71
N GLY A 86 -7.59 8.51 4.61
CA GLY A 86 -8.30 8.54 3.34
C GLY A 86 -7.84 9.65 2.38
N SER A 87 -7.32 10.77 2.88
CA SER A 87 -6.73 11.81 2.03
C SER A 87 -5.46 11.34 1.35
N ALA A 88 -4.54 10.71 2.09
CA ALA A 88 -3.33 10.13 1.53
C ALA A 88 -3.67 9.04 0.50
N ALA A 89 -4.58 8.12 0.85
CA ALA A 89 -5.00 7.04 -0.05
C ALA A 89 -5.56 7.57 -1.38
N ARG A 90 -6.43 8.59 -1.32
CA ARG A 90 -6.99 9.24 -2.52
C ARG A 90 -5.93 9.92 -3.38
N SER A 91 -4.92 10.55 -2.77
CA SER A 91 -3.83 11.17 -3.52
C SER A 91 -2.97 10.12 -4.23
N PHE A 92 -2.65 9.00 -3.57
CA PHE A 92 -2.01 7.84 -4.21
C PHE A 92 -2.84 7.26 -5.35
N GLU A 93 -4.14 7.06 -5.11
CA GLU A 93 -5.10 6.59 -6.12
C GLU A 93 -5.09 7.51 -7.37
N LYS A 94 -5.10 8.84 -7.17
CA LYS A 94 -5.01 9.81 -8.27
C LYS A 94 -3.71 9.67 -9.05
N MET A 95 -2.57 9.68 -8.37
CA MET A 95 -1.26 9.59 -9.00
C MET A 95 -1.10 8.29 -9.80
N LYS A 96 -1.61 7.16 -9.29
CA LYS A 96 -1.57 5.86 -9.97
C LYS A 96 -2.65 5.69 -11.04
N GLY A 97 -3.64 6.58 -11.12
CA GLY A 97 -4.84 6.37 -11.92
C GLY A 97 -5.70 5.19 -11.43
N ARG A 98 -5.53 4.80 -10.16
CA ARG A 98 -6.17 3.65 -9.53
C ARG A 98 -7.53 4.04 -8.99
N LYS A 99 -8.55 3.23 -9.29
CA LYS A 99 -9.83 3.24 -8.57
C LYS A 99 -9.74 2.24 -7.41
N PRO A 100 -10.16 2.60 -6.18
CA PRO A 100 -9.97 1.74 -5.02
C PRO A 100 -10.74 0.42 -5.16
N PHE A 101 -10.06 -0.68 -4.82
CA PHE A 101 -10.70 -1.97 -4.59
C PHE A 101 -11.17 -2.01 -3.14
N ILE A 102 -12.48 -2.06 -2.93
CA ILE A 102 -13.07 -2.08 -1.59
C ILE A 102 -13.55 -3.49 -1.28
N TRP A 103 -13.19 -3.99 -0.11
CA TRP A 103 -13.74 -5.24 0.42
C TRP A 103 -14.76 -4.94 1.52
N LYS A 104 -15.92 -5.59 1.42
CA LYS A 104 -17.06 -5.32 2.32
C LYS A 104 -16.81 -5.81 3.74
N TRP A 105 -16.15 -6.96 3.87
CA TRP A 105 -15.89 -7.61 5.15
C TRP A 105 -14.55 -7.16 5.73
N GLU A 106 -14.20 -7.71 6.89
CA GLU A 106 -12.96 -7.40 7.57
C GLU A 106 -11.73 -7.70 6.70
N VAL A 107 -10.85 -6.70 6.60
CA VAL A 107 -9.53 -6.78 5.95
C VAL A 107 -8.44 -6.68 7.00
N ASN A 108 -7.50 -7.62 6.99
CA ASN A 108 -6.29 -7.55 7.80
C ASN A 108 -5.19 -6.87 6.99
N HIS A 109 -4.85 -5.64 7.37
CA HIS A 109 -3.82 -4.85 6.70
C HIS A 109 -2.42 -5.35 7.01
N HIS A 110 -1.56 -5.46 6.00
CA HIS A 110 -0.15 -5.82 6.21
C HIS A 110 0.66 -4.62 6.74
N GLY A 111 1.50 -4.86 7.75
CA GLY A 111 2.34 -3.80 8.35
C GLY A 111 1.55 -2.78 9.20
N ALA A 112 0.29 -3.09 9.46
CA ALA A 112 -0.58 -2.34 10.35
C ALA A 112 -0.01 -2.46 11.78
N GLY A 113 0.45 -1.36 12.38
CA GLY A 113 1.07 -1.37 13.70
C GLY A 113 0.13 -1.85 14.81
N ARG A 114 0.59 -1.87 16.06
CA ARG A 114 -0.31 -2.16 17.19
C ARG A 114 -1.48 -1.14 17.18
N GLY A 115 -2.71 -1.63 17.07
CA GLY A 115 -3.93 -0.79 17.18
C GLY A 115 -4.70 -0.57 15.87
N THR A 116 -4.22 -1.03 14.73
CA THR A 116 -5.00 -1.06 13.48
C THR A 116 -5.78 -2.37 13.40
N SER A 117 -7.01 -2.36 13.89
CA SER A 117 -7.95 -3.48 13.76
C SER A 117 -8.43 -3.62 12.32
N GLY A 118 -8.82 -4.83 11.93
CA GLY A 118 -9.45 -5.04 10.63
C GLY A 118 -10.71 -4.17 10.49
N ARG A 119 -10.85 -3.52 9.33
CA ARG A 119 -12.00 -2.65 9.05
C ARG A 119 -12.88 -3.28 7.98
N VAL A 120 -14.18 -3.07 8.12
CA VAL A 120 -15.19 -3.40 7.12
C VAL A 120 -15.31 -2.26 6.11
N ASN A 121 -15.70 -2.58 4.88
CA ASN A 121 -15.81 -1.63 3.78
C ASN A 121 -14.53 -0.82 3.53
N ASP A 122 -13.38 -1.50 3.53
CA ASP A 122 -12.08 -0.85 3.46
C ASP A 122 -11.35 -1.07 2.13
N ARG A 123 -10.40 -0.18 1.84
CA ARG A 123 -9.50 -0.29 0.69
C ARG A 123 -8.57 -1.47 0.88
N LEU A 124 -8.43 -2.25 -0.19
CA LEU A 124 -7.40 -3.26 -0.31
C LEU A 124 -6.09 -2.59 -0.78
N SER A 125 -4.99 -3.09 -0.24
CA SER A 125 -3.61 -2.73 -0.54
C SER A 125 -2.74 -3.99 -0.60
N VAL A 126 -1.52 -3.88 -1.15
CA VAL A 126 -0.62 -5.05 -1.29
C VAL A 126 -0.24 -5.58 0.09
N GLY A 127 -0.29 -6.91 0.24
CA GLY A 127 -0.04 -7.62 1.48
C GLY A 127 -1.29 -7.90 2.31
N ASP A 128 -2.39 -7.19 2.06
CA ASP A 128 -3.61 -7.36 2.84
C ASP A 128 -4.17 -8.76 2.71
N THR A 129 -4.74 -9.27 3.79
CA THR A 129 -5.39 -10.57 3.81
C THR A 129 -6.86 -10.46 4.19
N PHE A 130 -7.70 -11.22 3.51
CA PHE A 130 -9.14 -11.26 3.78
C PHE A 130 -9.71 -12.65 3.46
N ARG A 131 -10.84 -12.98 4.08
CA ARG A 131 -11.53 -14.26 3.83
C ARG A 131 -12.58 -14.10 2.73
N CYS A 132 -12.58 -15.04 1.79
CA CYS A 132 -13.57 -15.15 0.72
C CYS A 132 -13.91 -16.62 0.50
N GLN A 133 -15.20 -16.98 0.55
CA GLN A 133 -15.68 -18.36 0.35
C GLN A 133 -14.91 -19.41 1.18
N GLY A 134 -14.59 -19.08 2.44
CA GLY A 134 -13.84 -19.95 3.35
C GLY A 134 -12.32 -19.95 3.15
N GLN A 135 -11.80 -19.37 2.07
CA GLN A 135 -10.37 -19.28 1.78
C GLN A 135 -9.78 -17.97 2.29
N LEU A 136 -8.54 -18.01 2.80
CA LEU A 136 -7.75 -16.82 3.12
C LEU A 136 -6.98 -16.40 1.86
N LEU A 137 -7.24 -15.18 1.39
CA LEU A 137 -6.59 -14.60 0.22
C LEU A 137 -5.66 -13.46 0.64
N THR A 138 -4.55 -13.31 -0.07
CA THR A 138 -3.59 -12.20 0.10
C THR A 138 -3.52 -11.39 -1.18
N VAL A 139 -3.59 -10.07 -1.07
CA VAL A 139 -3.35 -9.16 -2.19
C VAL A 139 -1.87 -9.13 -2.54
N THR A 140 -1.54 -9.40 -3.80
CA THR A 140 -0.14 -9.48 -4.25
C THR A 140 0.23 -8.37 -5.22
N SER A 141 -0.72 -7.88 -6.03
CA SER A 141 -0.48 -6.77 -6.95
C SER A 141 -1.78 -6.15 -7.46
N PHE A 142 -1.64 -4.95 -8.04
CA PHE A 142 -2.67 -4.28 -8.80
C PHE A 142 -2.26 -4.18 -10.28
N ASP A 143 -3.22 -4.38 -11.16
CA ASP A 143 -3.11 -4.06 -12.58
C ASP A 143 -4.05 -2.89 -12.86
N ASP A 144 -3.53 -1.69 -12.59
CA ASP A 144 -4.30 -0.44 -12.66
C ASP A 144 -4.80 -0.15 -14.08
N LYS A 145 -4.06 -0.61 -15.11
CA LYS A 145 -4.43 -0.45 -16.53
C LYS A 145 -5.64 -1.30 -16.90
N ASN A 146 -5.69 -2.55 -16.44
CA ASN A 146 -6.76 -3.48 -16.74
C ASN A 146 -7.83 -3.58 -15.65
N ASP A 147 -7.77 -2.70 -14.65
CA ASP A 147 -8.73 -2.62 -13.57
C ASP A 147 -8.88 -3.90 -12.76
N ARG A 148 -7.75 -4.56 -12.46
CA ARG A 148 -7.72 -5.85 -11.76
C ARG A 148 -6.85 -5.83 -10.51
N ILE A 149 -7.24 -6.62 -9.52
CA ILE A 149 -6.43 -6.96 -8.36
C ILE A 149 -6.02 -8.43 -8.44
N THR A 150 -4.75 -8.73 -8.19
CA THR A 150 -4.26 -10.11 -8.10
C THR A 150 -4.23 -10.53 -6.64
N VAL A 151 -4.98 -11.58 -6.32
CA VAL A 151 -5.01 -12.18 -4.98
C VAL A 151 -4.64 -13.65 -5.06
N CYS A 152 -3.90 -14.13 -4.06
CA CYS A 152 -3.42 -15.50 -4.00
C CYS A 152 -3.91 -16.18 -2.72
N SER A 153 -4.31 -17.44 -2.81
CA SER A 153 -4.35 -18.33 -1.65
C SER A 153 -3.04 -19.11 -1.58
N TYR A 154 -2.67 -19.54 -0.38
CA TYR A 154 -1.46 -20.30 -0.16
C TYR A 154 -1.75 -21.56 0.65
N LYS A 155 -0.94 -22.60 0.41
CA LYS A 155 -0.89 -23.79 1.24
C LYS A 155 0.51 -24.02 1.81
N PRO A 156 0.62 -24.68 2.98
CA PRO A 156 1.92 -25.08 3.52
C PRO A 156 2.65 -26.03 2.57
N GLN A 157 3.95 -25.81 2.41
CA GLN A 157 4.88 -26.69 1.70
C GLN A 157 5.91 -27.22 2.71
N LYS A 158 5.90 -28.55 2.94
CA LYS A 158 6.90 -29.27 3.75
C LYS A 158 7.88 -30.03 2.88
N ARG A 159 9.13 -30.16 3.33
CA ARG A 159 10.15 -31.04 2.78
C ARG A 159 11.28 -31.34 3.76
N ASP A 160 11.46 -32.61 4.12
CA ASP A 160 12.70 -33.37 3.93
C ASP A 160 12.39 -34.91 4.06
N GLY A 161 13.29 -35.91 4.12
CA GLY A 161 14.69 -36.03 4.55
C GLY A 161 15.77 -35.65 3.54
N ARG A 162 16.81 -34.92 3.97
CA ARG A 162 18.06 -34.58 3.23
C ARG A 162 18.02 -33.42 2.24
N GLY A 163 16.98 -32.60 2.22
CA GLY A 163 17.09 -31.34 1.47
C GLY A 163 15.81 -30.52 1.31
N TYR A 164 15.75 -29.46 2.11
CA TYR A 164 15.19 -28.14 1.78
C TYR A 164 13.70 -27.88 1.90
N ILE A 165 13.35 -26.91 2.76
CA ILE A 165 12.07 -26.25 3.11
C ILE A 165 10.93 -27.14 3.64
N ILE A 166 10.90 -27.21 4.99
CA ILE A 166 9.96 -27.90 5.88
C ILE A 166 8.74 -27.06 6.29
N GLU A 167 8.70 -25.75 6.04
CA GLU A 167 7.43 -24.98 6.07
C GLU A 167 7.59 -23.60 5.41
N SER A 168 7.18 -23.48 4.14
CA SER A 168 6.92 -22.21 3.46
C SER A 168 5.52 -22.21 2.86
N LEU A 169 5.04 -21.05 2.41
CA LEU A 169 3.77 -20.94 1.70
C LEU A 169 3.99 -21.11 0.19
N LYS A 170 3.30 -22.07 -0.42
CA LYS A 170 3.21 -22.21 -1.87
C LYS A 170 1.87 -21.66 -2.35
N VAL A 171 1.87 -20.86 -3.42
CA VAL A 171 0.63 -20.40 -4.06
C VAL A 171 -0.20 -21.62 -4.45
N GLU A 172 -1.43 -21.66 -3.96
CA GLU A 172 -2.38 -22.72 -4.28
C GLU A 172 -3.31 -22.27 -5.40
N HIS A 173 -3.89 -21.08 -5.28
CA HIS A 173 -4.70 -20.46 -6.32
C HIS A 173 -4.29 -19.00 -6.51
N LEU A 174 -4.38 -18.54 -7.77
CA LEU A 174 -4.20 -17.15 -8.15
C LEU A 174 -5.48 -16.69 -8.83
N TYR A 175 -6.03 -15.57 -8.34
CA TYR A 175 -7.23 -14.94 -8.88
C TYR A 175 -6.90 -13.55 -9.37
N LYS A 176 -7.44 -13.18 -10.52
CA LYS A 176 -7.43 -11.81 -11.03
C LYS A 176 -8.86 -11.29 -11.00
N LEU A 177 -9.16 -10.47 -9.99
CA LEU A 177 -10.52 -10.03 -9.70
C LEU A 177 -10.70 -8.57 -10.15
N THR A 178 -11.87 -8.26 -10.67
CA THR A 178 -12.33 -6.88 -10.86
C THR A 178 -13.09 -6.39 -9.63
N ARG A 179 -13.41 -5.10 -9.57
CA ARG A 179 -14.32 -4.58 -8.52
C ARG A 179 -15.72 -5.21 -8.55
N LYS A 180 -16.20 -5.63 -9.73
CA LYS A 180 -17.49 -6.32 -9.86
C LYS A 180 -17.40 -7.70 -9.22
N ASP A 181 -16.30 -8.42 -9.46
CA ASP A 181 -16.08 -9.73 -8.86
C ASP A 181 -15.99 -9.64 -7.33
N LEU A 182 -15.26 -8.65 -6.79
CA LEU A 182 -15.21 -8.44 -5.34
C LEU A 182 -16.59 -8.18 -4.73
N LYS A 183 -17.44 -7.39 -5.39
CA LYS A 183 -18.81 -7.15 -4.93
C LYS A 183 -19.65 -8.44 -4.96
N ALA A 184 -19.59 -9.18 -6.06
CA ALA A 184 -20.31 -10.44 -6.20
C ALA A 184 -19.85 -11.49 -5.18
N LEU A 185 -18.56 -11.52 -4.83
CA LEU A 185 -18.01 -12.43 -3.82
C LEU A 185 -18.35 -12.00 -2.39
N ALA A 186 -18.57 -10.71 -2.16
CA ALA A 186 -18.91 -10.17 -0.85
C ALA A 186 -20.40 -10.34 -0.48
N ASP A 187 -21.27 -10.49 -1.48
CA ASP A 187 -22.70 -10.70 -1.32
C ASP A 187 -23.04 -12.16 -1.65
N PRO A 188 -22.98 -13.11 -0.70
CA PRO A 188 -23.46 -14.45 -0.96
C PRO A 188 -24.95 -14.34 -1.29
N THR A 189 -25.33 -14.70 -2.51
CA THR A 189 -26.73 -14.88 -2.90
C THR A 189 -27.42 -15.73 -1.83
N PRO A 190 -28.64 -15.39 -1.36
CA PRO A 190 -29.39 -16.29 -0.51
C PRO A 190 -29.55 -17.61 -1.28
N GLY A 191 -29.02 -18.70 -0.71
CA GLY A 191 -29.33 -20.05 -1.17
C GLY A 191 -30.79 -20.39 -0.95
#